data_AF-A0A9D8ZNQ5-F1
#
_entry.id   AF-A0A9D8ZNQ5-F1
#
_cell.length_a   1.000
_cell.length_b   1.000
_cell.length_c   1.000
_cell.angle_alpha   90.00
_cell.angle_beta   90.00
_cell.angle_gamma   90.00
#
_symmetry.space_group_name_H-M   'P 1'
#
loop_
_entity.id
_entity.type
_entity.pdbx_description
1 polymer ?
#
loop_
_entity_poly.entity_id
_entity_poly.type
_entity_poly.pdbx_seq_one_letter_code
_entity_poly.pdbx_strand_id
1 'polypeptide(L)' 'MLFPNLLGILYLWVTRHRQRRQLRRMEPWQLRDLGITGDDAELESRKPCWRA' A
#
# COMPACT_ATOMS: atom_id res chain seq x y z
N MET A 1 -15.09 -14.47 -16.73
CA MET A 1 -15.28 -13.06 -16.31
C MET A 1 -15.70 -13.07 -14.85
N LEU A 2 -14.76 -12.88 -13.91
CA LEU A 2 -15.12 -12.73 -12.50
C LEU A 2 -15.56 -11.28 -12.28
N PHE A 3 -16.86 -11.04 -12.12
CA PHE A 3 -17.31 -9.80 -11.50
C PHE A 3 -16.61 -9.70 -10.15
N PRO A 4 -15.84 -8.63 -9.88
CA PRO A 4 -15.21 -8.50 -8.59
C PRO A 4 -16.33 -8.30 -7.57
N ASN A 5 -16.48 -9.29 -6.69
CA ASN A 5 -17.40 -9.22 -5.57
C ASN A 5 -17.12 -7.90 -4.82
N LEU A 6 -18.15 -7.09 -4.54
CA LEU A 6 -18.02 -5.82 -3.83
C LEU A 6 -17.23 -5.99 -2.52
N LEU A 7 -17.42 -7.12 -1.83
CA LEU A 7 -16.66 -7.48 -0.64
C LEU A 7 -15.15 -7.63 -0.92
N GLY A 8 -14.79 -8.21 -2.07
CA GLY A 8 -13.40 -8.35 -2.50
C GLY A 8 -12.74 -7.01 -2.85
N ILE A 9 -13.48 -6.10 -3.49
CA ILE A 9 -13.01 -4.74 -3.78
C ILE A 9 -12.76 -3.97 -2.48
N LEU A 10 -13.71 -4.01 -1.55
CA LEU A 10 -13.57 -3.36 -0.24
C LEU A 10 -12.41 -3.95 0.56
N TYR A 11 -12.26 -5.28 0.57
CA TYR A 11 -11.15 -5.96 1.21
C TYR A 11 -9.80 -5.53 0.63
N LEU A 12 -9.70 -5.46 -0.70
CA LEU A 12 -8.50 -4.99 -1.40
C LEU A 12 -8.15 -3.55 -0.99
N TRP A 13 -9.14 -2.65 -0.97
CA TRP A 13 -8.92 -1.26 -0.60
C TRP A 13 -8.48 -1.11 0.86
N VAL A 14 -9.09 -1.84 1.79
CA VAL A 14 -8.69 -1.86 3.21
C VAL A 14 -7.27 -2.39 3.36
N THR A 15 -6.94 -3.46 2.62
CA THR A 15 -5.60 -4.08 2.66
C THR A 15 -4.53 -3.12 2.17
N ARG A 16 -4.74 -2.47 1.01
CA ARG A 16 -3.84 -1.45 0.48
C ARG A 16 -3.66 -0.28 1.42
N HIS A 17 -4.75 0.21 2.00
CA HIS A 17 -4.68 1.31 2.97
C HIS A 17 -3.84 0.93 4.20
N ARG A 18 -4.00 -0.30 4.73
CA ARG A 18 -3.19 -0.79 5.85
C ARG A 18 -1.71 -0.93 5.46
N GLN A 19 -1.43 -1.57 4.33
CA GLN A 19 -0.05 -1.76 3.84
C GLN A 19 0.66 -0.43 3.63
N ARG A 20 0.02 0.56 3.00
CA ARG A 20 0.56 1.90 2.78
C ARG A 20 0.85 2.66 4.07
N ARG A 21 -0.02 2.53 5.07
CA ARG A 21 0.22 3.11 6.40
C ARG A 21 1.37 2.44 7.13
N GLN A 22 1.56 1.14 6.94
CA GLN A 22 2.69 0.41 7.50
C GLN A 22 3.99 0.80 6.80
N LEU A 23 3.99 0.90 5.46
CA LEU A 23 5.14 1.32 4.66
C LEU A 23 5.66 2.69 5.09
N ARG A 24 4.76 3.65 5.36
CA ARG A 24 5.12 4.98 5.88
C ARG A 24 5.75 4.97 7.28
N ARG A 25 5.50 3.92 8.07
CA ARG A 25 6.00 3.79 9.45
C ARG A 25 7.27 2.95 9.53
N MET A 26 7.76 2.43 8.41
CA MET A 26 8.96 1.62 8.38
C MET A 26 10.21 2.48 8.62
N GLU A 27 11.16 1.90 9.32
CA GLU A 27 12.47 2.50 9.53
C GLU A 27 13.30 2.47 8.23
N PRO A 28 14.26 3.39 8.05
CA PRO A 28 15.06 3.47 6.82
C PRO A 28 15.75 2.16 6.42
N TRP A 29 16.20 1.36 7.38
CA TRP A 29 16.84 0.07 7.11
C TRP A 29 15.84 -0.98 6.58
N GLN A 30 14.58 -0.94 7.00
CA GLN A 30 13.52 -1.82 6.52
C GLN A 30 13.14 -1.48 5.07
N LEU A 31 13.07 -0.19 4.76
CA LEU A 31 12.83 0.28 3.39
C LEU A 31 13.99 -0.12 2.47
N ARG A 32 15.23 -0.06 2.98
CA ARG A 32 16.43 -0.45 2.24
C ARG A 32 16.46 -1.95 1.92
N ASP A 33 15.98 -2.80 2.83
CA ASP A 33 15.83 -4.24 2.61
C ASP A 33 14.80 -4.56 1.51
N LEU A 34 13.74 -3.75 1.42
CA LEU A 34 12.76 -3.80 0.33
C LEU A 34 13.26 -3.18 -0.99
N GLY A 35 14.44 -2.57 -0.99
CA GLY A 35 15.03 -1.93 -2.17
C GLY A 35 14.35 -0.62 -2.58
N ILE A 36 13.60 0.03 -1.67
CA ILE A 36 12.92 1.31 -1.95
C ILE A 36 13.44 2.43 -1.05
N THR A 37 13.30 3.66 -1.52
CA THR A 37 13.70 4.84 -0.76
C THR A 37 12.58 5.31 0.19
N GLY A 38 12.93 6.18 1.14
CA GLY A 38 11.94 6.88 1.98
C GLY A 38 10.94 7.68 1.15
N ASP A 39 11.41 8.34 0.09
CA ASP A 39 10.58 9.14 -0.81
C ASP A 39 9.60 8.26 -1.59
N ASP A 40 10.03 7.10 -2.07
CA ASP A 40 9.16 6.12 -2.72
C ASP A 40 8.07 5.61 -1.78
N ALA A 41 8.44 5.31 -0.53
CA ALA A 41 7.51 4.88 0.51
C ALA A 41 6.48 5.98 0.84
N GLU A 42 6.91 7.24 0.89
CA GLU A 42 6.02 8.37 1.12
C GLU A 42 5.05 8.58 -0.06
N LEU A 43 5.56 8.56 -1.29
CA LEU A 43 4.74 8.65 -2.50
C LEU A 43 3.69 7.52 -2.57
N GLU A 44 4.09 6.29 -2.31
CA GLU A 44 3.20 5.14 -2.28
C GLU A 44 2.16 5.29 -1.16
N SER A 45 2.54 5.79 0.01
CA SER A 45 1.64 5.95 1.15
C SER A 45 0.50 6.95 0.91
N ARG A 46 0.73 7.93 0.02
CA ARG A 46 -0.23 8.99 -0.33
C ARG A 46 -1.25 8.55 -1.39
N LYS A 47 -1.05 7.40 -2.04
CA LYS A 47 -1.96 6.91 -3.06
C LYS A 47 -3.34 6.54 -2.47
N PRO A 48 -4.45 6.96 -3.10
CA PRO A 48 -5.78 6.50 -2.72
C PRO A 48 -5.92 4.98 -2.79
N CYS A 49 -6.72 4.38 -1.90
CA CYS A 49 -6.85 2.91 -1.77
C CYS A 49 -7.33 2.18 -3.04
N TRP A 50 -8.07 2.88 -3.91
CA TRP A 50 -8.55 2.36 -5.18
C TRP A 50 -7.48 2.31 -6.28
N ARG A 51 -6.40 3.10 -6.15
CA ARG A 51 -5.30 3.16 -7.12
C ARG A 51 -4.22 2.14 -6.79
N ALA A 52 -3.79 1.37 -7.79
CA ALA A 52 -2.56 0.58 -7.75
C ALA A 52 -1.36 1.51 -7.97
#